data_AF-A0A1I2MVY2-F1
#
_entry.id   AF-A0A1I2MVY2-F1
#
_cell.length_a   1.000
_cell.length_b   1.000
_cell.length_c   1.000
_cell.angle_alpha   90.00
_cell.angle_beta   90.00
_cell.angle_gamma   90.00
#
_symmetry.space_group_name_H-M   'P 1'
#
loop_
_entity.id
_entity.type
_entity.pdbx_description
1 polymer ?
#
loop_
_entity_poly.entity_id
_entity_poly.type
_entity_poly.pdbx_seq_one_letter_code
_entity_poly.pdbx_strand_id
1 'polypeptide(L)'
;MWYYGSLNMGEGIVGGSQVAMSTTQIYTCMGIAFINTRGLRGGLYHYPADAIGNANVADTIRQMYNDVAPDLVVVTPASDGGYNGSGSNRFDIEKVTDFLKKLGGATVTRAEPGNSAQLYWKNQQPVLNSKEMGGEDDREISTTVRTTMNSGGRQIEAGIWYYGGDGETTGVLDQGLTRRRSRPTCVIL
;
A
#
# COMPACT_ATOMS: atom_id res chain seq x y z
N MET A 1 19.90 -2.79 -12.92
CA MET A 1 19.43 -1.45 -12.50
C MET A 1 18.27 -1.69 -11.56
N TRP A 2 18.36 -1.17 -10.35
CA TRP A 2 17.33 -1.27 -9.32
C TRP A 2 16.44 -0.03 -9.38
N TYR A 3 15.13 -0.23 -9.21
CA TYR A 3 14.13 0.83 -9.15
C TYR A 3 13.62 0.93 -7.73
N TYR A 4 13.41 2.15 -7.23
CA TYR A 4 12.85 2.38 -5.90
C TYR A 4 11.57 3.22 -5.96
N GLY A 5 10.49 2.72 -5.37
CA GLY A 5 9.22 3.45 -5.25
C GLY A 5 8.87 3.78 -3.80
N SER A 6 8.59 5.05 -3.52
CA SER A 6 8.02 5.51 -2.26
C SER A 6 6.53 5.83 -2.44
N LEU A 7 5.66 5.16 -1.68
CA LEU A 7 4.21 5.18 -1.85
C LEU A 7 3.52 6.07 -0.80
N ASN A 8 2.84 7.11 -1.25
CA ASN A 8 1.88 7.84 -0.44
C ASN A 8 0.60 7.03 -0.21
N MET A 9 -0.21 7.50 0.73
CA MET A 9 -1.50 6.87 1.02
C MET A 9 -2.38 6.89 -0.25
N GLY A 10 -2.95 5.73 -0.59
CA GLY A 10 -3.74 5.50 -1.79
C GLY A 10 -2.93 5.01 -3.00
N GLU A 11 -1.61 4.89 -2.88
CA GLU A 11 -0.72 4.50 -3.98
C GLU A 11 -0.27 3.03 -3.86
N GLY A 12 -0.05 2.41 -5.01
CA GLY A 12 0.51 1.06 -5.11
C GLY A 12 1.45 0.90 -6.30
N ILE A 13 2.41 0.01 -6.17
CA ILE A 13 3.31 -0.39 -7.26
C ILE A 13 3.32 -1.92 -7.34
N VAL A 14 3.42 -2.44 -8.56
CA VAL A 14 3.73 -3.83 -8.86
C VAL A 14 4.94 -3.87 -9.79
N GLY A 15 5.87 -4.80 -9.56
CA GLY A 15 7.09 -4.93 -10.35
C GLY A 15 7.78 -6.27 -10.18
N GLY A 16 8.82 -6.50 -10.99
CA GLY A 16 9.71 -7.66 -10.86
C GLY A 16 10.71 -7.50 -9.71
N SER A 17 11.63 -8.45 -9.57
CA SER A 17 12.61 -8.47 -8.48
C SER A 17 13.57 -7.29 -8.44
N GLN A 18 13.65 -6.51 -9.52
CA GLN A 18 14.44 -5.29 -9.61
C GLN A 18 13.78 -4.07 -8.95
N VAL A 19 12.57 -4.20 -8.42
CA VAL A 19 11.79 -3.09 -7.84
C VAL A 19 11.75 -3.23 -6.32
N ALA A 20 12.32 -2.24 -5.63
CA ALA A 20 12.15 -2.00 -4.21
C ALA A 20 11.02 -1.00 -3.97
N MET A 21 10.24 -1.22 -2.92
CA MET A 21 9.03 -0.46 -2.62
C MET A 21 8.97 -0.17 -1.12
N SER A 22 8.67 1.06 -0.75
CA SER A 22 8.37 1.47 0.61
C SER A 22 7.09 2.27 0.63
N THR A 23 6.30 2.15 1.69
CA THR A 23 5.32 3.18 2.02
C THR A 23 6.02 4.38 2.65
N THR A 24 5.39 5.54 2.55
CA THR A 24 5.58 6.60 3.54
C THR A 24 5.01 6.16 4.90
N GLN A 25 4.99 7.06 5.88
CA GLN A 25 4.69 6.69 7.25
C GLN A 25 3.23 6.20 7.44
N ILE A 26 3.06 4.98 7.94
CA ILE A 26 1.75 4.32 8.11
C ILE A 26 1.10 4.63 9.48
N TYR A 27 0.81 5.90 9.79
CA TYR A 27 0.22 6.26 11.09
C TYR A 27 -1.19 5.69 11.32
N THR A 28 -2.09 5.92 10.36
CA THR A 28 -3.48 5.47 10.36
C THR A 28 -3.78 4.68 9.08
N CYS A 29 -2.74 4.13 8.47
CA CYS A 29 -2.76 3.46 7.18
C CYS A 29 -2.31 2.01 7.35
N MET A 30 -2.45 1.22 6.30
CA MET A 30 -1.91 -0.13 6.21
C MET A 30 -1.12 -0.31 4.93
N GLY A 31 -0.14 -1.22 4.99
CA GLY A 31 0.55 -1.74 3.83
C GLY A 31 0.08 -3.16 3.50
N ILE A 32 -0.11 -3.47 2.22
CA ILE A 32 -0.25 -4.86 1.74
C ILE A 32 0.87 -5.15 0.77
N ALA A 33 1.69 -6.14 1.09
CA ALA A 33 2.65 -6.71 0.17
C ALA A 33 2.04 -7.95 -0.50
N PHE A 34 1.96 -7.95 -1.82
CA PHE A 34 1.63 -9.11 -2.65
C PHE A 34 2.91 -9.69 -3.21
N ILE A 35 3.12 -11.00 -3.08
CA ILE A 35 4.39 -11.63 -3.41
C ILE A 35 4.11 -12.91 -4.20
N ASN A 36 4.76 -13.04 -5.34
CA ASN A 36 4.86 -14.27 -6.11
C ASN A 36 6.32 -14.70 -6.12
N THR A 37 6.68 -15.61 -5.20
CA THR A 37 8.08 -16.05 -5.02
C THR A 37 8.63 -16.74 -6.26
N ARG A 38 7.79 -17.48 -7.00
CA ARG A 38 8.19 -18.22 -8.20
C ARG A 38 8.38 -17.32 -9.40
N GLY A 39 7.50 -16.32 -9.55
CA GLY A 39 7.53 -15.35 -10.63
C GLY A 39 8.49 -14.19 -10.42
N LEU A 40 9.15 -14.12 -9.25
CA LEU A 40 10.00 -13.00 -8.84
C LEU A 40 9.31 -11.65 -9.05
N ARG A 41 8.03 -11.61 -8.68
CA ARG A 41 7.14 -10.46 -8.87
C ARG A 41 6.48 -10.12 -7.55
N GLY A 42 6.36 -8.84 -7.28
CA GLY A 42 5.70 -8.36 -6.07
C GLY A 42 5.00 -7.05 -6.29
N GLY A 43 4.22 -6.65 -5.30
CA GLY A 43 3.62 -5.34 -5.25
C GLY A 43 3.40 -4.89 -3.83
N LEU A 44 3.37 -3.58 -3.63
CA LEU A 44 3.11 -2.96 -2.35
C LEU A 44 2.00 -1.92 -2.53
N TYR A 45 0.99 -1.97 -1.67
CA TYR A 45 -0.11 -1.01 -1.65
C TYR A 45 -0.18 -0.32 -0.30
N HIS A 46 -0.22 1.01 -0.31
CA HIS A 46 -0.38 1.85 0.87
C HIS A 46 -1.79 2.45 0.87
N TYR A 47 -2.61 2.17 1.86
CA TYR A 47 -4.01 2.61 1.87
C TYR A 47 -4.49 3.00 3.27
N PRO A 48 -5.54 3.82 3.37
CA PRO A 48 -6.09 4.22 4.66
C PRO A 48 -6.67 3.04 5.43
N ALA A 49 -6.55 3.04 6.76
CA ALA A 49 -7.27 2.12 7.63
C ALA A 49 -8.79 2.27 7.48
N ASP A 50 -9.52 1.18 7.73
CA ASP A 50 -10.98 1.02 7.62
C ASP A 50 -11.56 1.35 6.23
N ALA A 51 -10.70 1.41 5.21
CA ALA A 51 -11.10 1.77 3.85
C ALA A 51 -11.44 0.56 2.96
N ILE A 52 -11.39 -0.68 3.47
CA ILE A 52 -11.67 -1.89 2.67
C ILE A 52 -13.10 -1.95 2.12
N GLY A 53 -14.04 -1.23 2.75
CA GLY A 53 -15.41 -1.05 2.25
C GLY A 53 -15.52 -0.08 1.07
N ASN A 54 -14.48 0.70 0.78
CA ASN A 54 -14.42 1.59 -0.37
C ASN A 54 -14.16 0.77 -1.64
N ALA A 55 -15.03 0.91 -2.64
CA ALA A 55 -14.92 0.16 -3.90
C ALA A 55 -13.56 0.35 -4.59
N ASN A 56 -13.03 1.58 -4.62
CA ASN A 56 -11.74 1.87 -5.25
C ASN A 56 -10.58 1.15 -4.56
N VAL A 57 -10.61 1.07 -3.22
CA VAL A 57 -9.59 0.34 -2.44
C VAL A 57 -9.69 -1.15 -2.70
N ALA A 58 -10.90 -1.71 -2.62
CA ALA A 58 -11.12 -3.13 -2.87
C ALA A 58 -10.75 -3.53 -4.31
N ASP A 59 -11.08 -2.71 -5.30
CA ASP A 59 -10.76 -2.95 -6.72
C ASP A 59 -9.27 -2.81 -7.01
N THR A 60 -8.60 -1.85 -6.38
CA THR A 60 -7.13 -1.73 -6.49
C THR A 60 -6.44 -2.96 -5.91
N ILE A 61 -6.89 -3.44 -4.74
CA ILE A 61 -6.36 -4.67 -4.13
C ILE A 61 -6.59 -5.87 -5.06
N ARG A 62 -7.79 -6.02 -5.64
CA ARG A 62 -8.07 -7.12 -6.59
C ARG A 62 -7.20 -7.04 -7.83
N GLN A 63 -7.03 -5.85 -8.38
CA GLN A 63 -6.23 -5.64 -9.58
C GLN A 63 -4.76 -5.98 -9.32
N MET A 64 -4.18 -5.45 -8.25
CA MET A 64 -2.80 -5.78 -7.85
C MET A 64 -2.64 -7.27 -7.54
N TYR A 65 -3.63 -7.88 -6.90
CA TYR A 65 -3.65 -9.33 -6.65
C TYR A 65 -3.60 -10.12 -7.95
N ASN A 66 -4.39 -9.75 -8.95
CA ASN A 66 -4.38 -10.40 -10.27
C ASN A 66 -3.05 -10.16 -11.01
N ASP A 67 -2.52 -8.95 -10.95
CA ASP A 67 -1.30 -8.57 -11.68
C ASP A 67 -0.03 -9.18 -11.09
N VAL A 68 -0.03 -9.50 -9.80
CA VAL A 68 1.05 -10.23 -9.12
C VAL A 68 0.85 -11.74 -9.18
N ALA A 69 -0.40 -12.20 -9.10
CA ALA A 69 -0.78 -13.59 -8.86
C ALA A 69 -0.01 -14.18 -7.66
N PRO A 70 -0.21 -13.64 -6.44
CA PRO A 70 0.66 -13.93 -5.30
C PRO A 70 0.50 -15.36 -4.78
N ASP A 71 1.58 -15.91 -4.24
CA ASP A 71 1.58 -17.10 -3.38
C ASP A 71 1.62 -16.72 -1.88
N LEU A 72 2.04 -15.49 -1.59
CA LEU A 72 2.10 -14.90 -0.25
C LEU A 72 1.56 -13.47 -0.27
N VAL A 73 0.72 -13.14 0.70
CA VAL A 73 0.26 -11.77 0.96
C VAL A 73 0.53 -11.43 2.41
N VAL A 74 1.18 -10.29 2.65
CA VAL A 74 1.53 -9.83 4.00
C VAL A 74 0.88 -8.48 4.27
N VAL A 75 0.08 -8.42 5.32
CA VAL A 75 -0.54 -7.19 5.81
C VAL A 75 0.34 -6.59 6.91
N THR A 76 0.79 -5.35 6.71
CA THR A 76 1.54 -4.57 7.70
C THR A 76 0.63 -3.50 8.30
N PRO A 77 0.21 -3.66 9.57
CA PRO A 77 -0.59 -2.66 10.26
C PRO A 77 0.25 -1.48 10.76
N ALA A 78 -0.41 -0.35 10.99
CA ALA A 78 0.17 0.79 11.70
C ALA A 78 0.58 0.39 13.13
N SER A 79 1.65 0.99 13.65
CA SER A 79 2.05 0.85 15.05
C SER A 79 0.97 1.40 15.98
N ASP A 80 0.67 0.65 17.06
CA ASP A 80 -0.21 1.08 18.14
C ASP A 80 0.45 2.26 18.86
N GLY A 81 0.12 3.48 18.42
CA GLY A 81 0.78 4.71 18.88
C GLY A 81 0.65 5.93 17.94
N GLY A 82 -0.02 5.80 16.80
CA GLY A 82 -0.33 6.94 15.92
C GLY A 82 -1.13 8.05 16.63
N TYR A 83 -1.02 9.28 16.10
CA TYR A 83 -1.74 10.47 16.59
C TYR A 83 -3.19 10.13 17.00
N ASN A 84 -3.51 10.34 18.27
CA ASN A 84 -4.83 10.15 18.88
C ASN A 84 -5.38 8.71 18.94
N GLY A 85 -4.55 7.66 18.87
CA GLY A 85 -5.02 6.27 19.02
C GLY A 85 -5.73 5.72 17.77
N SER A 86 -5.47 6.31 16.61
CA SER A 86 -6.14 6.04 15.33
C SER A 86 -5.40 5.05 14.42
N GLY A 87 -4.56 4.16 14.99
CA GLY A 87 -3.90 3.09 14.22
C GLY A 87 -4.94 2.11 13.64
N SER A 88 -4.54 1.34 12.62
CA SER A 88 -5.36 0.23 12.10
C SER A 88 -5.73 -0.71 13.25
N ASN A 89 -7.00 -0.71 13.64
CA ASN A 89 -7.46 -1.49 14.78
C ASN A 89 -7.60 -2.98 14.41
N ARG A 90 -7.76 -3.82 15.42
CA ARG A 90 -7.91 -5.27 15.23
C ARG A 90 -9.01 -5.65 14.22
N PHE A 91 -10.16 -4.96 14.26
CA PHE A 91 -11.28 -5.25 13.37
C PHE A 91 -10.95 -4.97 11.91
N ASP A 92 -10.24 -3.88 11.65
CA ASP A 92 -9.82 -3.48 10.31
C ASP A 92 -8.85 -4.52 9.70
N ILE A 93 -7.87 -4.95 10.51
CA ILE A 93 -6.92 -6.00 10.14
C ILE A 93 -7.63 -7.32 9.85
N GLU A 94 -8.64 -7.69 10.64
CA GLU A 94 -9.46 -8.89 10.42
C GLU A 94 -10.28 -8.78 9.12
N LYS A 95 -10.94 -7.63 8.87
CA LYS A 95 -11.71 -7.39 7.64
C LYS A 95 -10.85 -7.53 6.38
N VAL A 96 -9.68 -6.89 6.34
CA VAL A 96 -8.79 -7.00 5.17
C VAL A 96 -8.24 -8.42 5.03
N THR A 97 -7.87 -9.07 6.13
CA THR A 97 -7.37 -10.45 6.08
C THR A 97 -8.42 -11.39 5.51
N ASP A 98 -9.69 -11.25 5.93
CA ASP A 98 -10.79 -12.05 5.41
C ASP A 98 -11.11 -11.73 3.96
N PHE A 99 -11.02 -10.46 3.55
CA PHE A 99 -11.14 -10.07 2.15
C PHE A 99 -10.09 -10.77 1.29
N LEU A 100 -8.82 -10.71 1.70
CA LEU A 100 -7.69 -11.32 0.97
C LEU A 100 -7.81 -12.85 0.91
N LYS A 101 -8.20 -13.49 2.02
CA LYS A 101 -8.44 -14.95 2.05
C LYS A 101 -9.53 -15.39 1.08
N LYS A 102 -10.57 -14.56 0.88
CA LYS A 102 -11.65 -14.83 -0.08
C LYS A 102 -11.19 -14.73 -1.53
N LEU A 103 -10.12 -13.98 -1.84
CA LEU A 103 -9.52 -13.97 -3.18
C LEU A 103 -8.90 -15.33 -3.53
N GLY A 104 -8.35 -16.04 -2.52
CA GLY A 104 -7.87 -17.42 -2.63
C GLY A 104 -6.59 -17.59 -3.44
N GLY A 105 -5.84 -18.67 -3.17
CA GLY A 105 -4.61 -19.02 -3.89
C GLY A 105 -3.30 -18.54 -3.27
N ALA A 106 -3.35 -17.58 -2.33
CA ALA A 106 -2.20 -17.12 -1.56
C ALA A 106 -2.33 -17.45 -0.07
N THR A 107 -1.19 -17.63 0.59
CA THR A 107 -1.12 -17.60 2.06
C THR A 107 -1.21 -16.15 2.52
N VAL A 108 -2.17 -15.83 3.39
CA VAL A 108 -2.32 -14.48 3.95
C VAL A 108 -1.77 -14.45 5.36
N THR A 109 -0.77 -13.61 5.61
CA THR A 109 -0.16 -13.42 6.93
C THR A 109 -0.16 -11.95 7.35
N ARG A 110 0.11 -11.73 8.64
CA ARG A 110 0.22 -10.41 9.25
C ARG A 110 1.67 -10.21 9.71
N ALA A 111 2.26 -9.08 9.35
CA ALA A 111 3.53 -8.63 9.91
C ALA A 111 3.31 -7.92 11.25
N GLU A 112 4.39 -7.78 12.02
CA GLU A 112 4.38 -6.92 13.20
C GLU A 112 4.02 -5.48 12.81
N PRO A 113 3.30 -4.75 13.69
CA PRO A 113 3.01 -3.34 13.48
C PRO A 113 4.28 -2.52 13.24
N GLY A 114 4.23 -1.61 12.27
CA GLY A 114 5.38 -0.83 11.82
C GLY A 114 5.05 0.63 11.55
N ASN A 115 6.09 1.42 11.28
CA ASN A 115 5.94 2.80 10.81
C ASN A 115 5.99 2.90 9.29
N SER A 116 6.38 1.84 8.59
CA SER A 116 6.33 1.70 7.13
C SER A 116 6.13 0.23 6.78
N ALA A 117 5.62 -0.03 5.58
CA ALA A 117 5.69 -1.34 4.96
C ALA A 117 6.70 -1.31 3.81
N GLN A 118 7.48 -2.37 3.64
CA GLN A 118 8.58 -2.40 2.69
C GLN A 118 8.66 -3.77 2.01
N LEU A 119 8.99 -3.78 0.73
CA LEU A 119 9.22 -4.98 -0.06
C LEU A 119 10.39 -4.74 -1.03
N TYR A 120 11.39 -5.60 -0.97
CA TYR A 120 12.45 -5.68 -1.97
C TYR A 120 12.93 -7.12 -2.12
N TRP A 121 13.89 -7.37 -3.00
CA TRP A 121 14.41 -8.71 -3.25
C TRP A 121 15.90 -8.76 -2.96
N LYS A 122 16.34 -9.78 -2.21
CA LYS A 122 17.76 -10.06 -1.94
C LYS A 122 18.02 -11.52 -2.23
N ASN A 123 18.97 -11.82 -3.12
CA ASN A 123 19.27 -13.19 -3.54
C ASN A 123 18.03 -13.97 -4.01
N GLN A 124 17.16 -13.32 -4.80
CA GLN A 124 15.90 -13.89 -5.30
C GLN A 124 14.87 -14.24 -4.21
N GLN A 125 15.09 -13.79 -2.98
CA GLN A 125 14.14 -13.95 -1.89
C GLN A 125 13.49 -12.60 -1.56
N PRO A 126 12.16 -12.56 -1.33
CA PRO A 126 11.50 -11.35 -0.88
C PRO A 126 11.97 -11.00 0.53
N VAL A 127 12.25 -9.72 0.75
CA VAL A 127 12.56 -9.16 2.06
C VAL A 127 11.52 -8.12 2.41
N LEU A 128 10.93 -8.26 3.59
CA LEU A 128 9.83 -7.43 4.08
C LEU A 128 10.28 -6.63 5.31
N ASN A 129 9.85 -5.37 5.37
CA ASN A 129 9.97 -4.50 6.56
C ASN A 129 11.38 -4.51 7.21
N SER A 130 12.43 -4.57 6.38
CA SER A 130 13.82 -4.62 6.85
C SER A 130 14.45 -3.23 6.89
N LYS A 131 15.21 -2.96 7.96
CA LYS A 131 15.95 -1.70 8.14
C LYS A 131 17.07 -1.48 7.11
N GLU A 132 17.42 -2.50 6.31
CA GLU A 132 18.54 -2.49 5.35
C GLU A 132 18.18 -1.93 3.97
N MET A 133 16.96 -1.41 3.77
CA MET A 133 16.54 -0.96 2.45
C MET A 133 17.20 0.39 2.10
N GLY A 134 18.14 0.39 1.15
CA GLY A 134 18.79 1.59 0.62
C GLY A 134 20.25 1.37 0.27
N GLY A 135 20.54 1.24 -1.04
CA GLY A 135 21.87 1.46 -1.60
C GLY A 135 21.87 2.78 -2.36
N GLU A 136 22.98 3.52 -2.34
CA GLU A 136 23.11 4.89 -2.86
C GLU A 136 22.93 5.03 -4.40
N ASP A 137 22.68 3.93 -5.14
CA ASP A 137 22.60 3.87 -6.61
C ASP A 137 21.19 3.55 -7.17
N ASP A 138 20.14 3.63 -6.36
CA ASP A 138 18.78 3.30 -6.81
C ASP A 138 18.17 4.41 -7.68
N ARG A 139 17.62 4.03 -8.86
CA ARG A 139 16.85 4.96 -9.68
C ARG A 139 15.48 5.15 -9.02
N GLU A 140 15.26 6.33 -8.45
CA GLU A 140 13.94 6.69 -7.92
C GLU A 140 12.90 6.62 -9.04
N ILE A 141 11.81 5.90 -8.79
CA ILE A 141 10.58 5.97 -9.58
C ILE A 141 9.96 7.33 -9.21
N SER A 142 10.45 8.38 -9.87
CA SER A 142 9.97 9.74 -9.67
C SER A 142 8.50 9.83 -10.09
N THR A 143 7.65 10.16 -9.13
CA THR A 143 6.18 10.24 -9.25
C THR A 143 5.71 11.47 -10.04
N THR A 144 6.56 12.09 -10.86
CA THR A 144 6.24 13.29 -11.68
C THR A 144 5.09 13.06 -12.66
N VAL A 145 4.62 11.82 -12.82
CA VAL A 145 3.42 11.48 -13.58
C VAL A 145 2.27 11.17 -12.62
N ARG A 146 1.85 12.18 -11.85
CA ARG A 146 0.60 12.16 -11.06
C ARG A 146 -0.57 12.35 -12.02
N THR A 147 -1.36 11.30 -12.24
CA THR A 147 -2.63 11.42 -12.98
C THR A 147 -3.75 10.78 -12.18
N THR A 148 -4.91 11.41 -12.28
CA THR A 148 -6.17 11.15 -11.58
C THR A 148 -6.61 9.69 -11.67
N MET A 149 -7.03 9.15 -10.52
CA MET A 149 -7.54 7.80 -10.23
C MET A 149 -8.18 7.05 -11.41
N ASN A 150 -7.62 5.88 -11.69
CA ASN A 150 -8.34 4.77 -12.31
C ASN A 150 -7.89 3.47 -11.62
N SER A 151 -8.82 2.56 -11.34
CA SER A 151 -8.50 1.20 -10.88
C SER A 151 -7.68 0.43 -11.93
N GLY A 152 -7.65 0.91 -13.17
CA GLY A 152 -6.71 0.49 -14.19
C GLY A 152 -5.29 0.93 -13.83
N GLY A 153 -4.47 -0.02 -13.38
CA GLY A 153 -3.04 0.19 -13.22
C GLY A 153 -2.41 0.72 -14.52
N ARG A 154 -1.34 1.50 -14.39
CA ARG A 154 -0.60 2.05 -15.52
C ARG A 154 0.82 1.51 -15.52
N GLN A 155 1.27 1.01 -16.67
CA GLN A 155 2.67 0.65 -16.85
C GLN A 155 3.53 1.93 -16.93
N ILE A 156 4.53 2.05 -16.06
CA ILE A 156 5.49 3.17 -16.05
C ILE A 156 6.70 2.85 -16.95
N GLU A 157 7.37 1.73 -16.67
CA GLU A 157 8.58 1.29 -17.38
C GLU A 157 8.79 -0.22 -17.14
N ALA A 158 9.37 -0.95 -18.08
CA ALA A 158 9.95 -2.30 -17.87
C ALA A 158 9.11 -3.32 -17.05
N GLY A 159 7.78 -3.30 -17.19
CA GLY A 159 6.87 -4.23 -16.49
C GLY A 159 6.52 -3.82 -15.05
N ILE A 160 6.83 -2.58 -14.68
CA ILE A 160 6.43 -1.89 -13.46
C ILE A 160 5.08 -1.22 -13.71
N TRP A 161 4.11 -1.55 -12.86
CA TRP A 161 2.77 -1.01 -12.88
C TRP A 161 2.54 -0.17 -11.63
N TYR A 162 1.84 0.94 -11.80
CA TYR A 162 1.48 1.86 -10.74
C TYR A 162 -0.03 1.98 -10.63
N TYR A 163 -0.51 2.07 -9.40
CA TYR A 163 -1.91 2.10 -9.03
C TYR A 163 -2.10 3.27 -8.07
N GLY A 164 -3.24 3.96 -8.19
CA GLY A 164 -3.49 5.16 -7.40
C GLY A 164 -2.89 6.43 -8.01
N GLY A 165 -3.15 7.57 -7.36
CA GLY A 165 -2.92 8.92 -7.89
C GLY A 165 -4.15 9.81 -7.65
N ASP A 166 -4.10 10.57 -6.55
CA ASP A 166 -5.01 11.63 -6.10
C ASP A 166 -6.53 11.38 -6.26
N GLY A 167 -7.11 10.75 -5.24
CA GLY A 167 -8.41 11.18 -4.71
C GLY A 167 -8.16 12.05 -3.50
N GLU A 168 -8.26 13.37 -3.68
CA GLU A 168 -8.02 14.41 -2.69
C GLU A 168 -8.22 14.04 -1.22
N THR A 169 -7.22 14.38 -0.41
CA THR A 169 -7.30 14.61 1.04
C THR A 169 -8.21 15.79 1.45
N THR A 170 -9.17 16.24 0.63
CA THR A 170 -10.04 17.39 0.97
C THR A 170 -11.52 17.29 0.58
N GLY A 171 -12.01 16.21 -0.04
CA GLY A 171 -13.40 16.19 -0.57
C GLY A 171 -14.30 15.00 -0.17
N VAL A 172 -13.75 13.84 0.21
CA VAL A 172 -14.57 12.61 0.38
C VAL A 172 -14.98 12.36 1.84
N LEU A 173 -14.44 13.13 2.80
CA LEU A 173 -15.01 13.18 4.15
C LEU A 173 -16.38 13.90 4.20
N ASP A 174 -16.82 14.54 3.11
CA ASP A 174 -18.05 15.35 3.09
C ASP A 174 -19.30 14.64 2.54
N GLN A 175 -19.22 13.36 2.17
CA GLN A 175 -20.40 12.58 1.74
C GLN A 175 -20.86 11.49 2.72
N GLY A 176 -20.35 11.49 3.95
CA GLY A 176 -20.82 10.57 5.01
C GLY A 176 -21.09 11.19 6.38
N LEU A 177 -20.68 12.44 6.63
CA LEU A 177 -20.76 13.07 7.95
C LEU A 177 -21.46 14.43 7.94
N THR A 178 -22.57 14.58 7.21
CA THR A 178 -23.49 15.70 7.47
C THR A 178 -24.40 15.40 8.66
N ARG A 179 -23.93 15.79 9.86
CA ARG A 179 -24.62 16.64 10.85
C ARG A 179 -24.24 16.26 12.30
N ARG A 180 -23.24 16.95 12.84
CA ARG A 180 -23.47 18.01 13.85
C ARG A 180 -22.14 18.73 14.17
N ARG A 181 -22.14 20.04 13.84
CA ARG A 181 -21.44 21.19 14.48
C ARG A 181 -20.42 20.78 15.56
N SER A 182 -19.14 21.14 15.51
CA SER A 182 -18.62 22.48 15.23
C SER A 182 -17.07 22.51 15.09
N ARG A 183 -16.65 23.19 14.02
CA ARG A 183 -15.41 23.96 13.75
C ARG A 183 -14.10 23.26 13.32
N PRO A 184 -13.37 23.88 12.35
CA PRO A 184 -12.15 23.37 11.72
C PRO A 184 -10.93 23.70 12.63
N THR A 185 -9.71 23.20 12.41
CA THR A 185 -8.75 23.78 11.44
C THR A 185 -7.48 22.93 11.44
N CYS A 186 -6.94 22.62 10.26
CA CYS A 186 -5.55 22.25 10.06
C CYS A 186 -4.84 23.48 9.47
N VAL A 187 -3.92 24.11 10.20
CA VAL A 187 -2.93 25.06 9.66
C VAL A 187 -1.64 24.89 10.47
N ILE A 188 -0.51 24.74 9.78
CA ILE A 188 0.83 24.96 10.33
C ILE A 188 1.19 26.44 10.08
N LEU A 189 1.16 27.24 11.14
CA LEU A 189 2.15 28.22 11.61
C LEU A 189 1.77 28.60 13.04
#